data_AF-A0A0N4UAQ7-F1
#
_entry.id   AF-A0A0N4UAQ7-F1
#
_cell.length_a   1.000
_cell.length_b   1.000
_cell.length_c   1.000
_cell.angle_alpha   90.00
_cell.angle_beta   90.00
_cell.angle_gamma   90.00
#
_symmetry.space_group_name_H-M   'P 1'
#
loop_
_entity.id
_entity.type
_entity.pdbx_description
1 polymer ?
#
loop_
_entity_poly.entity_id
_entity_poly.type
_entity_poly.pdbx_seq_one_letter_code
_entity_poly.pdbx_strand_id
1 'polypeptide(L)'
;MVYTRRGLSLARIILVNCKGETVLDIIVKPESPVMDYNTRFSGLTKNLVDATIYDFKQARERFLEFVNSETILIGHSLASDLKALRIVHHKIVDTSDVFPHERGPPYKRSLKNIFSDIFHMKIQEKNG
;
A
#
# COMPACT_ATOMS: atom_id res chain seq x y z
N MET A 1 -2.81 5.30 -1.04
CA MET A 1 -2.92 6.47 -0.13
C MET A 1 -3.25 7.73 -0.92
N VAL A 2 -3.83 8.74 -0.27
CA VAL A 2 -4.17 10.08 -0.83
C VAL A 2 -3.61 11.19 0.06
N TYR A 3 -3.45 12.40 -0.47
CA TYR A 3 -3.04 13.56 0.31
C TYR A 3 -4.24 14.31 0.87
N THR A 4 -4.23 14.56 2.17
CA THR A 4 -5.25 15.34 2.88
C THR A 4 -4.62 16.56 3.56
N ARG A 5 -5.44 17.44 4.14
CA ARG A 5 -4.94 18.57 4.96
C ARG A 5 -4.03 18.15 6.12
N ARG A 6 -4.13 16.89 6.59
CA ARG A 6 -3.28 16.34 7.66
C ARG A 6 -2.05 15.57 7.14
N GLY A 7 -1.82 15.60 5.83
CA GLY A 7 -0.77 14.83 5.17
C GLY A 7 -1.29 13.58 4.47
N LEU A 8 -0.40 12.61 4.26
CA LEU A 8 -0.70 11.37 3.56
C LEU A 8 -1.60 10.47 4.41
N SER A 9 -2.72 10.03 3.84
CA SER A 9 -3.76 9.26 4.53
C SER A 9 -4.08 7.97 3.79
N LEU A 10 -4.45 6.94 4.55
CA LEU A 10 -4.97 5.70 4.03
C LEU A 10 -6.25 5.95 3.23
N ALA A 11 -6.36 5.30 2.07
CA ALA A 11 -7.50 5.48 1.17
C ALA A 11 -7.88 4.20 0.41
N ARG A 12 -7.01 3.19 0.41
CA ARG A 12 -7.32 1.85 -0.08
C ARG A 12 -6.41 0.85 0.63
N ILE A 13 -6.95 -0.31 0.96
CA ILE A 13 -6.22 -1.47 1.46
C ILE A 13 -6.49 -2.61 0.49
N ILE A 14 -5.44 -3.30 0.06
CA ILE A 14 -5.55 -4.54 -0.72
C ILE A 14 -4.69 -5.60 -0.02
N LEU A 15 -5.27 -6.78 0.24
CA LEU A 15 -4.53 -7.95 0.70
C LEU A 15 -4.70 -9.10 -0.29
N VAL A 16 -3.59 -9.76 -0.59
CA VAL A 16 -3.52 -10.93 -1.46
C VAL A 16 -2.91 -12.08 -0.66
N ASN A 17 -3.51 -13.27 -0.74
CA ASN A 17 -3.00 -14.46 -0.06
C ASN A 17 -1.86 -15.13 -0.86
N CYS A 18 -1.28 -16.21 -0.31
CA CYS A 18 -0.18 -16.94 -0.97
C CYS A 18 -0.57 -17.66 -2.27
N LYS A 19 -1.87 -17.79 -2.57
CA LYS A 19 -2.38 -18.34 -3.83
C LYS A 19 -2.55 -17.26 -4.92
N GLY A 20 -2.30 -15.99 -4.58
CA GLY A 20 -2.51 -14.86 -5.49
C GLY A 20 -3.96 -14.35 -5.51
N GLU A 21 -4.80 -14.79 -4.58
CA GLU A 21 -6.21 -14.37 -4.51
C GLU A 21 -6.34 -13.12 -3.64
N THR A 22 -7.06 -12.11 -4.13
CA THR A 22 -7.40 -10.92 -3.34
C THR A 22 -8.42 -11.28 -2.27
N VAL A 23 -8.03 -11.22 -1.00
CA VAL A 23 -8.88 -11.52 0.16
C VAL A 23 -9.50 -10.27 0.79
N LEU A 24 -8.91 -9.10 0.52
CA LEU A 24 -9.42 -7.81 0.96
C LEU A 24 -9.14 -6.77 -0.11
N ASP A 25 -10.15 -5.99 -0.49
CA ASP A 25 -10.01 -4.79 -1.32
C ASP A 25 -11.04 -3.76 -0.87
N ILE A 26 -10.59 -2.78 -0.11
CA ILE A 26 -11.46 -1.77 0.51
C ILE A 26 -10.91 -0.39 0.20
N ILE A 27 -11.75 0.47 -0.35
CA ILE A 27 -11.51 1.91 -0.43
C ILE A 27 -11.94 2.54 0.89
N VAL A 28 -11.13 3.43 1.45
CA VAL A 28 -11.31 3.99 2.80
C VAL A 28 -11.61 5.47 2.68
N LYS A 29 -12.65 5.94 3.38
CA LYS A 29 -13.00 7.36 3.46
C LYS A 29 -11.97 8.07 4.35
N PRO A 30 -11.22 9.05 3.83
CA PRO A 30 -10.23 9.77 4.63
C PRO A 30 -10.88 10.63 5.72
N GLU A 31 -10.28 10.68 6.91
CA GLU A 31 -10.77 11.47 8.06
C GLU A 31 -10.69 12.99 7.83
N SER A 32 -9.98 13.44 6.80
CA SER A 32 -9.76 14.85 6.48
C SER A 32 -9.97 15.09 4.99
N PRO A 33 -10.39 16.30 4.57
CA PRO A 33 -10.60 16.62 3.17
C PRO A 33 -9.38 16.27 2.31
N VAL A 34 -9.64 15.55 1.22
CA VAL A 34 -8.62 15.17 0.24
C VAL A 34 -8.24 16.40 -0.58
N MET A 35 -6.95 16.71 -0.57
CA MET A 35 -6.35 17.79 -1.37
C MET A 35 -5.90 17.25 -2.74
N ASP A 36 -5.36 16.03 -2.76
CA ASP A 36 -4.96 15.33 -3.99
C ASP A 36 -5.19 13.82 -3.83
N TYR A 37 -5.96 13.24 -4.75
CA TYR A 37 -6.24 11.81 -4.80
C TYR A 37 -5.03 10.98 -5.23
N ASN A 38 -3.96 11.62 -5.70
CA ASN A 38 -2.73 11.00 -6.15
C ASN A 38 -2.99 9.89 -7.17
N THR A 39 -3.97 10.10 -8.06
CA THR A 39 -4.57 9.08 -8.94
C THR A 39 -3.54 8.32 -9.75
N ARG A 40 -2.47 9.00 -10.18
CA ARG A 40 -1.33 8.40 -10.91
C ARG A 40 -0.65 7.23 -10.19
N PHE A 41 -0.72 7.20 -8.85
CA PHE A 41 -0.10 6.16 -8.02
C PHE A 41 -1.13 5.36 -7.22
N SER A 42 -2.23 6.00 -6.80
CA SER A 42 -3.27 5.36 -5.99
C SER A 42 -4.32 4.62 -6.82
N GLY A 43 -4.51 5.01 -8.09
CA GLY A 43 -5.65 4.59 -8.92
C GLY A 43 -7.00 5.11 -8.44
N LEU A 44 -7.04 5.98 -7.43
CA LEU A 44 -8.27 6.48 -6.83
C LEU A 44 -8.73 7.77 -7.50
N THR A 45 -10.02 7.84 -7.79
CA THR A 45 -10.72 9.05 -8.24
C THR A 45 -11.61 9.59 -7.12
N LYS A 46 -12.03 10.85 -7.22
CA LYS A 46 -12.98 11.45 -6.29
C LYS A 46 -14.26 10.61 -6.15
N ASN A 47 -14.81 10.15 -7.27
CA ASN A 47 -16.03 9.34 -7.28
C ASN A 47 -15.87 8.03 -6.50
N LEU A 48 -14.73 7.36 -6.65
CA LEU A 48 -14.44 6.12 -5.93
C LEU A 48 -14.32 6.35 -4.41
N VAL A 49 -13.67 7.44 -4.01
CA VAL A 49 -13.51 7.78 -2.58
C VAL A 49 -14.82 8.27 -1.97
N ASP A 50 -15.64 9.02 -2.71
CA ASP A 50 -16.93 9.51 -2.22
C ASP A 50 -17.98 8.39 -2.12
N ALA A 51 -17.87 7.35 -2.96
CA ALA A 51 -18.78 6.21 -2.96
C ALA A 51 -18.50 5.19 -1.83
N THR A 52 -17.36 5.29 -1.13
CA THR A 52 -17.04 4.30 -0.09
C THR A 52 -17.81 4.53 1.20
N ILE A 53 -18.19 3.43 1.85
CA ILE A 53 -18.86 3.40 3.15
C ILE A 53 -17.90 3.15 4.30
N TYR A 54 -16.68 2.66 4.03
CA TYR A 54 -15.74 2.25 5.07
C TYR A 54 -14.96 3.45 5.60
N ASP A 55 -15.08 3.70 6.90
CA ASP A 55 -14.17 4.60 7.59
C ASP A 55 -12.83 3.93 7.93
N PHE A 56 -11.90 4.72 8.48
CA PHE A 56 -10.58 4.22 8.87
C PHE A 56 -10.64 3.07 9.87
N LYS A 57 -11.53 3.15 10.87
CA LYS A 57 -11.63 2.15 11.94
C LYS A 57 -12.14 0.83 11.37
N GLN A 58 -13.22 0.86 10.60
CA GLN A 58 -13.79 -0.31 9.94
C GLN A 58 -12.79 -0.94 8.98
N ALA A 59 -12.13 -0.15 8.14
CA ALA A 59 -11.14 -0.67 7.20
C ALA A 59 -9.97 -1.37 7.93
N ARG A 60 -9.52 -0.82 9.06
CA ARG A 60 -8.49 -1.44 9.90
C ARG A 60 -8.97 -2.71 10.57
N GLU A 61 -10.19 -2.74 11.09
CA GLU A 61 -10.79 -3.96 11.67
C GLU A 61 -10.87 -5.07 10.63
N ARG A 62 -11.37 -4.76 9.41
CA ARG A 62 -11.39 -5.69 8.28
C ARG A 62 -10.01 -6.21 7.91
N PHE A 63 -8.97 -5.38 7.98
CA PHE A 63 -7.58 -5.81 7.76
C PHE A 63 -7.11 -6.79 8.86
N LEU A 64 -7.42 -6.50 10.12
CA LEU A 64 -7.01 -7.32 11.27
C LEU A 64 -7.73 -8.68 11.37
N GLU A 65 -8.83 -8.87 10.64
CA GLU A 65 -9.44 -10.20 10.47
C GLU A 65 -8.52 -11.18 9.71
N PHE A 66 -7.64 -10.68 8.85
CA PHE A 66 -6.71 -11.49 8.05
C PHE A 66 -5.28 -11.47 8.59
N VAL A 67 -4.93 -10.47 9.40
CA VAL A 67 -3.56 -10.21 9.83
C VAL A 67 -3.49 -10.19 11.35
N ASN A 68 -2.82 -11.19 11.91
CA ASN A 68 -2.49 -11.29 13.33
C ASN A 68 -0.96 -11.23 13.53
N SER A 69 -0.49 -11.39 14.77
CA SER A 69 0.95 -11.32 15.11
C SER A 69 1.81 -12.39 14.43
N GLU A 70 1.21 -13.51 14.02
CA GLU A 70 1.89 -14.64 13.38
C GLU A 70 1.89 -14.54 11.85
N THR A 71 0.99 -13.75 11.26
CA THR A 71 0.92 -13.53 9.81
C THR A 71 2.22 -12.89 9.30
N ILE A 72 2.83 -13.44 8.26
CA ILE A 72 3.97 -12.80 7.58
C ILE A 72 3.43 -11.83 6.54
N LEU A 73 3.69 -10.53 6.71
CA LEU A 73 3.34 -9.52 5.72
C LEU A 73 4.47 -9.37 4.70
N ILE A 74 4.13 -9.50 3.42
CA ILE A 74 5.06 -9.30 2.31
C ILE A 74 4.63 -8.07 1.53
N GLY A 75 5.57 -7.18 1.22
CA GLY A 75 5.27 -5.97 0.48
C GLY A 75 6.54 -5.20 0.11
N HIS A 76 6.37 -3.94 -0.29
CA HIS A 76 7.46 -3.08 -0.73
C HIS A 76 7.39 -1.71 -0.06
N SER A 77 8.39 -1.38 0.76
CA SER A 77 8.41 -0.16 1.59
C SER A 77 7.24 -0.05 2.58
N LEU A 78 6.90 -1.16 3.23
CA LEU A 78 5.72 -1.32 4.09
C LEU A 78 5.70 -0.39 5.31
N ALA A 79 6.83 0.21 5.69
CA ALA A 79 6.89 1.17 6.79
C ALA A 79 5.88 2.33 6.62
N SER A 80 5.67 2.81 5.39
CA SER A 80 4.68 3.86 5.13
C SER A 80 3.26 3.33 5.27
N ASP A 81 2.98 2.13 4.78
CA ASP A 81 1.66 1.51 4.82
C ASP A 81 1.23 1.16 6.24
N LEU A 82 2.13 0.58 7.04
CA LEU A 82 1.87 0.27 8.45
C LEU A 82 1.67 1.53 9.29
N LYS A 83 2.42 2.60 9.01
CA LYS A 83 2.19 3.92 9.62
C LYS A 83 0.82 4.48 9.24
N ALA A 84 0.42 4.36 7.98
CA ALA A 84 -0.89 4.81 7.51
C ALA A 84 -2.03 4.00 8.14
N LEU A 85 -1.84 2.69 8.36
CA LEU A 85 -2.77 1.79 9.07
C LEU A 85 -2.75 1.98 10.60
N ARG A 86 -1.79 2.74 11.14
CA ARG A 86 -1.58 2.92 12.58
C ARG A 86 -1.44 1.56 13.31
N ILE A 87 -0.62 0.67 12.77
CA ILE A 87 -0.32 -0.65 13.36
C ILE A 87 1.19 -0.87 13.49
N VAL A 88 1.57 -1.71 14.45
CA VAL A 88 2.94 -2.24 14.58
C VAL A 88 2.87 -3.72 14.29
N HIS A 89 3.73 -4.19 13.38
CA HIS A 89 3.81 -5.60 13.00
C HIS A 89 5.29 -6.01 12.90
N HIS A 90 5.63 -7.19 13.40
CA HIS A 90 7.04 -7.63 13.53
C HIS A 90 7.46 -8.65 12.47
N LYS A 91 6.50 -9.42 11.92
CA LYS A 91 6.78 -10.46 10.93
C LYS A 91 6.58 -9.90 9.52
N ILE A 92 7.61 -9.24 9.00
CA ILE A 92 7.57 -8.55 7.71
C ILE A 92 8.70 -9.04 6.81
N VAL A 93 8.38 -9.26 5.53
CA VAL A 93 9.34 -9.37 4.44
C VAL A 93 9.15 -8.14 3.55
N ASP A 94 10.01 -7.14 3.72
CA ASP A 94 9.99 -5.93 2.91
C ASP A 94 10.95 -6.09 1.72
N THR A 95 10.40 -6.19 0.52
CA THR A 95 11.17 -6.37 -0.71
C THR A 95 12.13 -5.21 -1.00
N SER A 96 11.90 -4.01 -0.44
CA SER A 96 12.84 -2.89 -0.57
C SER A 96 14.12 -3.08 0.25
N ASP A 97 14.07 -3.93 1.27
CA ASP A 97 15.22 -4.30 2.11
C ASP A 97 15.85 -5.61 1.61
N VAL A 98 15.05 -6.55 1.09
CA VAL A 98 15.54 -7.80 0.45
C VAL A 98 16.35 -7.52 -0.83
N PHE A 99 15.96 -6.50 -1.60
CA PHE A 99 16.65 -6.07 -2.82
C PHE A 99 17.24 -4.67 -2.63
N PRO A 100 18.35 -4.53 -1.87
CA PRO A 100 18.89 -3.23 -1.49
C PRO A 100 19.36 -2.43 -2.71
N HIS A 101 19.37 -1.11 -2.58
CA HIS A 101 19.97 -0.25 -3.58
C HIS A 101 21.50 -0.33 -3.51
N GLU A 102 22.17 -0.36 -4.66
CA GLU A 102 23.65 -0.38 -4.78
C GLU A 102 24.36 0.78 -4.04
N ARG A 103 23.66 1.90 -3.82
CA ARG A 103 24.20 3.09 -3.13
C ARG A 103 24.06 3.01 -1.61
N GLY A 104 23.49 1.91 -1.10
CA GLY A 104 23.20 1.71 0.31
C GLY A 104 22.04 2.59 0.83
N PRO A 105 21.71 2.46 2.13
CA PRO A 105 20.72 3.30 2.79
C PRO A 105 21.09 4.80 2.71
N PRO A 106 20.10 5.72 2.63
CA PRO A 106 18.65 5.47 2.72
C PRO A 106 17.99 5.17 1.36
N TYR A 107 18.77 4.97 0.29
CA TYR A 107 18.21 4.73 -1.04
C TYR A 107 17.54 3.36 -1.11
N LYS A 108 16.30 3.33 -1.63
CA LYS A 108 15.53 2.11 -1.91
C LYS A 108 15.31 1.99 -3.41
N ARG A 109 15.40 0.77 -3.95
CA ARG A 109 15.01 0.51 -5.34
C ARG A 109 13.49 0.61 -5.45
N SER A 110 12.99 1.18 -6.54
CA SER A 110 11.56 1.11 -6.81
C SER A 110 11.17 -0.32 -7.17
N LEU A 111 9.94 -0.72 -6.84
CA LEU A 111 9.40 -2.02 -7.26
C LEU A 111 9.53 -2.22 -8.78
N LYS A 112 9.27 -1.16 -9.56
CA LYS A 112 9.44 -1.17 -11.02
C LYS A 112 10.87 -1.55 -11.44
N ASN A 113 11.90 -0.98 -10.79
CA ASN A 113 13.29 -1.27 -11.11
C ASN A 113 13.66 -2.69 -10.69
N ILE A 114 13.20 -3.15 -9.51
CA ILE A 114 13.42 -4.55 -9.08
C ILE A 114 12.87 -5.53 -10.12
N PHE A 115 11.64 -5.33 -10.59
CA PHE A 115 11.03 -6.20 -11.60
C PHE A 115 11.75 -6.15 -12.95
N SER A 116 12.14 -4.95 -13.39
CA SER A 116 12.88 -4.79 -14.64
C SER A 116 14.25 -5.48 -14.60
N ASP A 117 14.99 -5.29 -13.52
CA ASP A 117 16.40 -5.69 -13.46
C ASP A 117 16.58 -7.16 -13.04
N ILE A 118 15.72 -7.68 -12.17
CA ILE A 118 15.83 -9.05 -11.63
C ILE A 118 14.96 -10.04 -12.39
N PHE A 119 13.72 -9.64 -12.69
CA PHE A 119 12.73 -10.52 -13.31
C PHE A 119 12.57 -10.26 -14.82
N HIS A 120 13.32 -9.32 -15.38
CA HIS A 120 13.23 -8.89 -16.79
C HIS A 120 11.78 -8.58 -17.22
N MET A 121 10.99 -8.08 -16.26
CA MET A 121 9.56 -7.83 -16.43
C MET A 121 9.29 -6.35 -16.24
N LYS A 122 8.57 -5.75 -17.20
CA LYS A 122 8.12 -4.36 -17.08
C LYS A 122 6.75 -4.32 -16.43
N ILE A 123 6.64 -3.50 -15.39
CA ILE A 123 5.39 -3.19 -14.70
C ILE A 123 5.15 -1.68 -14.70
N GLN A 124 3.91 -1.27 -14.50
CA GLN A 124 3.51 0.16 -14.48
C GLN A 124 3.89 0.90 -15.78
N GLU A 125 3.81 0.23 -16.93
CA GLU A 125 3.89 0.91 -18.21
C GLU A 125 2.63 1.76 -18.40
N LYS A 126 2.81 3.04 -18.73
CA LYS A 126 1.70 3.86 -19.21
C LYS A 126 1.44 3.38 -20.63
N ASN A 127 0.33 2.68 -20.85
CA ASN A 127 -0.21 2.57 -22.21
C ASN A 127 -0.46 4.02 -22.65
N GLY A 128 0.21 4.44 -23.73
CA GLY A 128 0.11 5.78 -24.30
C GLY A 128 -1.29 6.11 -24.80
#